data_AF-A0A6G6WV37-F1
#
_entry.id   AF-A0A6G6WV37-F1
#
_cell.length_a   1.000
_cell.length_b   1.000
_cell.length_c   1.000
_cell.angle_alpha   90.00
_cell.angle_beta   90.00
_cell.angle_gamma   90.00
#
_symmetry.space_group_name_H-M   'P 1'
#
loop_
_entity.id
_entity.type
_entity.pdbx_description
1 polymer ?
#
loop_
_entity_poly.entity_id
_entity_poly.type
_entity_poly.pdbx_seq_one_letter_code
_entity_poly.pdbx_strand_id
1 'polypeptide(L)'
;MPQLDVNTWPPQLFWLAVTFLVLYFIISKIVIPRTGGVIEGRKNQIDSDLVAAQRFKADTDKAVAEYEKALAEARGKAHAIAKDTRDKLSAEVDKERSKLDGELAAKIAQAEKTIQAARTKALTSVTALATEIAAEIVGQLAGTKVSSADAAKAVAKAQGN
;
A
#
# COMPACT_ATOMS: atom_id res chain seq x y z
N MET A 1 -97.57 23.69 -48.06
CA MET A 1 -96.13 24.00 -47.94
C MET A 1 -95.37 22.82 -48.53
N PRO A 2 -94.65 22.97 -49.65
CA PRO A 2 -94.04 21.86 -50.40
C PRO A 2 -92.93 21.11 -49.65
N GLN A 3 -92.61 21.52 -48.42
CA GLN A 3 -91.56 20.97 -47.55
C GLN A 3 -92.03 19.76 -46.71
N LEU A 4 -93.33 19.47 -46.70
CA LEU A 4 -93.94 18.32 -46.00
C LEU A 4 -94.55 17.30 -46.98
N ASP A 5 -94.00 17.20 -48.19
CA ASP A 5 -94.43 16.22 -49.19
C ASP A 5 -93.69 14.89 -48.97
N VAL A 6 -94.36 13.95 -48.28
CA VAL A 6 -93.81 12.66 -47.82
C VAL A 6 -93.28 11.76 -48.95
N ASN A 7 -93.67 12.02 -50.20
CA ASN A 7 -93.18 11.28 -51.37
C ASN A 7 -91.69 11.54 -51.67
N THR A 8 -91.12 12.63 -51.16
CA THR A 8 -89.70 13.00 -51.36
C THR A 8 -88.75 12.41 -50.32
N TRP A 9 -89.29 11.85 -49.23
CA TRP A 9 -88.50 11.34 -48.10
C TRP A 9 -87.74 10.03 -48.40
N PRO A 10 -88.30 9.04 -49.12
CA PRO A 10 -87.58 7.78 -49.37
C PRO A 10 -86.27 7.95 -50.16
N PRO A 11 -86.19 8.74 -51.25
CA PRO A 11 -84.93 9.01 -51.93
C PRO A 11 -83.89 9.72 -51.04
N GLN A 12 -84.34 10.63 -50.18
CA GLN A 12 -83.47 11.37 -49.27
C GLN A 12 -82.91 10.47 -48.16
N LEU A 13 -83.73 9.59 -47.60
CA LEU A 13 -83.29 8.58 -46.62
C LEU A 13 -82.36 7.54 -47.24
N PHE A 14 -82.60 7.12 -48.48
CA PHE A 14 -81.71 6.22 -49.20
C PHE A 14 -80.31 6.84 -49.39
N TRP A 15 -80.24 8.06 -49.93
CA TRP A 15 -78.94 8.73 -50.10
C TRP A 15 -78.26 9.08 -48.78
N LEU A 16 -79.02 9.42 -47.74
CA LEU A 16 -78.49 9.60 -46.39
C LEU A 16 -77.87 8.29 -45.87
N ALA A 17 -78.54 7.14 -46.02
CA ALA A 17 -78.00 5.85 -45.61
C ALA A 17 -76.74 5.49 -46.40
N VAL A 18 -76.74 5.69 -47.73
CA VAL A 18 -75.57 5.41 -48.59
C VAL A 18 -74.37 6.28 -48.19
N THR A 19 -74.57 7.59 -48.07
CA THR A 19 -73.48 8.52 -47.70
C THR A 19 -72.99 8.28 -46.27
N PHE A 20 -73.88 7.96 -45.34
CA PHE A 20 -73.52 7.61 -43.97
C PHE A 20 -72.69 6.32 -43.91
N LEU A 21 -73.07 5.28 -44.65
CA LEU A 21 -72.31 4.03 -44.71
C LEU A 21 -70.94 4.23 -45.35
N VAL A 22 -70.84 5.01 -46.42
CA VAL A 22 -69.56 5.35 -47.04
C VAL A 22 -68.66 6.11 -46.06
N LEU A 23 -69.19 7.12 -45.37
CA LEU A 23 -68.46 7.87 -44.35
C LEU A 23 -68.02 6.96 -43.18
N TYR A 24 -68.92 6.11 -42.69
CA TYR A 24 -68.63 5.15 -41.63
C TYR A 24 -67.48 4.22 -42.02
N PHE A 25 -67.49 3.71 -43.25
CA PHE A 25 -66.43 2.83 -43.74
C PHE A 25 -65.08 3.54 -43.84
N ILE A 26 -65.07 4.80 -44.29
CA ILE A 26 -63.86 5.64 -44.33
C ILE A 26 -63.33 5.87 -42.91
N ILE A 27 -64.18 6.25 -41.97
CA ILE A 27 -63.76 6.49 -40.58
C ILE A 27 -63.21 5.21 -39.96
N SER A 28 -63.96 4.11 -40.09
CA SER A 28 -63.61 2.82 -39.50
C SER A 28 -62.31 2.25 -40.06
N LYS A 29 -62.08 2.36 -41.38
CA LYS A 29 -60.95 1.71 -42.03
C LYS A 29 -59.72 2.61 -42.20
N ILE A 30 -59.87 3.93 -42.10
CA ILE A 30 -58.78 4.87 -42.38
C ILE A 30 -58.46 5.75 -41.17
N VAL A 31 -59.46 6.36 -40.55
CA VAL A 31 -59.23 7.34 -39.47
C VAL A 31 -58.84 6.63 -38.16
N ILE A 32 -59.60 5.62 -37.74
CA ILE A 32 -59.33 4.85 -36.53
C ILE A 32 -57.96 4.15 -36.54
N PRO A 33 -57.56 3.42 -37.61
CA PRO A 33 -56.23 2.78 -37.61
C PRO A 33 -55.08 3.79 -37.62
N ARG A 34 -55.26 4.96 -38.25
CA ARG A 34 -54.24 6.02 -38.24
C ARG A 34 -54.02 6.61 -36.85
N THR A 35 -55.08 6.87 -36.10
CA THR A 35 -54.93 7.37 -34.72
C THR A 35 -54.39 6.29 -33.78
N GLY A 36 -54.81 5.03 -33.96
CA GLY A 36 -54.26 3.87 -33.23
C GLY A 36 -52.76 3.71 -33.43
N GLY A 37 -52.27 3.78 -34.67
CA GLY A 37 -50.84 3.65 -34.98
C GLY A 37 -49.94 4.71 -34.33
N VAL A 38 -50.43 5.95 -34.16
CA VAL A 38 -49.67 7.01 -33.47
C VAL A 38 -49.56 6.73 -31.97
N ILE A 39 -50.65 6.27 -31.35
CA ILE A 39 -50.66 5.94 -29.91
C ILE A 39 -49.75 4.74 -29.65
N GLU A 40 -49.84 3.71 -30.48
CA GLU A 40 -49.02 2.51 -30.37
C GLU A 40 -47.54 2.81 -30.63
N GLY A 41 -47.22 3.65 -31.63
CA GLY A 41 -45.85 4.11 -31.88
C GLY A 41 -45.25 4.84 -30.67
N ARG A 42 -46.01 5.73 -30.02
CA ARG A 42 -45.56 6.40 -28.79
C ARG A 42 -45.37 5.44 -27.64
N LYS A 43 -46.31 4.51 -27.44
CA LYS A 43 -46.22 3.48 -26.40
C LYS A 43 -44.96 2.64 -26.59
N ASN A 44 -44.71 2.16 -27.81
CA ASN A 44 -43.54 1.35 -28.13
C ASN A 44 -42.23 2.11 -27.91
N GLN A 45 -42.19 3.42 -28.26
CA GLN A 45 -41.03 4.25 -28.00
C GLN A 45 -40.77 4.39 -26.50
N ILE A 46 -41.81 4.69 -25.71
CA ILE A 46 -41.69 4.82 -24.25
C ILE A 46 -41.24 3.50 -23.62
N ASP A 47 -41.82 2.39 -24.02
CA ASP A 47 -41.46 1.06 -23.51
C ASP A 47 -39.99 0.72 -23.87
N SER A 48 -39.57 1.02 -25.10
CA SER A 48 -38.17 0.87 -25.54
C SER A 48 -37.21 1.74 -24.73
N ASP A 49 -37.54 3.02 -24.52
CA ASP A 49 -36.72 3.96 -23.76
C ASP A 49 -36.62 3.55 -22.29
N LEU A 50 -37.72 3.05 -21.71
CA LEU A 50 -37.74 2.53 -20.34
C LEU A 50 -36.84 1.29 -20.20
N VAL A 51 -36.91 0.36 -21.14
CA VAL A 51 -36.06 -0.84 -21.15
C VAL A 51 -34.59 -0.44 -21.31
N ALA A 52 -34.27 0.50 -22.20
CA ALA A 52 -32.91 1.02 -22.35
C ALA A 52 -32.41 1.68 -21.06
N ALA A 53 -33.23 2.52 -20.43
CA ALA A 53 -32.88 3.17 -19.17
C ALA A 53 -32.66 2.16 -18.03
N GLN A 54 -33.49 1.12 -17.92
CA GLN A 54 -33.31 0.05 -16.94
C GLN A 54 -32.02 -0.73 -17.19
N ARG A 55 -31.71 -1.02 -18.45
CA ARG A 55 -30.45 -1.68 -18.82
C ARG A 55 -29.24 -0.83 -18.45
N PHE A 56 -29.23 0.47 -18.82
CA PHE A 56 -28.13 1.37 -18.48
C PHE A 56 -27.97 1.52 -16.97
N LYS A 57 -29.07 1.56 -16.22
CA LYS A 57 -29.02 1.56 -14.76
C LYS A 57 -28.37 0.28 -14.23
N ALA A 58 -28.81 -0.90 -14.69
CA ALA A 58 -28.24 -2.16 -14.26
C ALA A 58 -26.75 -2.30 -14.62
N ASP A 59 -26.34 -1.84 -15.80
CA ASP A 59 -24.94 -1.84 -16.23
C ASP A 59 -24.10 -0.87 -15.38
N THR A 60 -24.65 0.30 -15.03
CA THR A 60 -24.00 1.27 -14.13
C THR A 60 -23.85 0.70 -12.71
N ASP A 61 -24.92 0.11 -12.15
CA ASP A 61 -24.88 -0.48 -10.81
C ASP A 61 -23.85 -1.61 -10.73
N LYS A 62 -23.73 -2.43 -11.78
CA LYS A 62 -22.67 -3.45 -11.89
C LYS A 62 -21.28 -2.83 -11.94
N ALA A 63 -21.08 -1.82 -12.80
CA ALA A 63 -19.79 -1.16 -12.93
C ALA A 63 -19.34 -0.49 -11.62
N VAL A 64 -20.28 0.13 -10.88
CA VAL A 64 -20.02 0.70 -9.56
C VAL A 64 -19.63 -0.39 -8.57
N ALA A 65 -20.37 -1.51 -8.51
CA ALA A 65 -20.04 -2.61 -7.62
C ALA A 65 -18.66 -3.23 -7.92
N GLU A 66 -18.31 -3.40 -9.20
CA GLU A 66 -16.99 -3.88 -9.61
C GLU A 66 -15.88 -2.89 -9.26
N TYR A 67 -16.12 -1.59 -9.47
CA TYR A 67 -15.19 -0.53 -9.12
C TYR A 67 -14.94 -0.47 -7.61
N GLU A 68 -15.99 -0.50 -6.79
CA GLU A 68 -15.89 -0.51 -5.33
C GLU A 68 -15.15 -1.73 -4.82
N LYS A 69 -15.43 -2.92 -5.40
CA LYS A 69 -14.71 -4.15 -5.10
C LYS A 69 -13.22 -4.04 -5.45
N ALA A 70 -12.89 -3.55 -6.65
CA ALA A 70 -11.51 -3.37 -7.08
C ALA A 70 -10.76 -2.36 -6.17
N LEU A 71 -11.44 -1.29 -5.75
CA LEU A 71 -10.88 -0.31 -4.82
C LEU A 71 -10.62 -0.91 -3.44
N ALA A 72 -11.56 -1.71 -2.92
CA ALA A 72 -11.40 -2.41 -1.65
C ALA A 72 -10.24 -3.42 -1.70
N GLU A 73 -10.15 -4.21 -2.77
CA GLU A 73 -9.03 -5.14 -2.98
C GLU A 73 -7.69 -4.41 -3.11
N ALA A 74 -7.63 -3.30 -3.84
CA ALA A 74 -6.41 -2.50 -3.99
C ALA A 74 -5.95 -1.93 -2.64
N ARG A 75 -6.88 -1.37 -1.83
CA ARG A 75 -6.59 -0.91 -0.47
C ARG A 75 -6.12 -2.05 0.42
N GLY A 76 -6.77 -3.20 0.37
CA GLY A 76 -6.38 -4.40 1.10
C GLY A 76 -4.96 -4.85 0.75
N LYS A 77 -4.62 -4.91 -0.54
CA LYS A 77 -3.27 -5.24 -1.02
C LYS A 77 -2.24 -4.21 -0.57
N ALA A 78 -2.54 -2.92 -0.65
CA ALA A 78 -1.65 -1.87 -0.19
C ALA A 78 -1.33 -1.99 1.32
N HIS A 79 -2.35 -2.23 2.15
CA HIS A 79 -2.16 -2.47 3.58
C HIS A 79 -1.34 -3.73 3.86
N ALA A 80 -1.59 -4.81 3.12
CA ALA A 80 -0.83 -6.06 3.25
C ALA A 80 0.65 -5.85 2.88
N ILE A 81 0.94 -5.16 1.77
CA ILE A 81 2.31 -4.84 1.33
C ILE A 81 3.00 -3.95 2.37
N ALA A 82 2.32 -2.92 2.86
CA ALA A 82 2.88 -2.03 3.88
C ALA A 82 3.24 -2.78 5.16
N LYS A 83 2.36 -3.70 5.60
CA LYS A 83 2.62 -4.55 6.77
C LYS A 83 3.79 -5.50 6.54
N ASP A 84 3.77 -6.27 5.46
CA ASP A 84 4.84 -7.22 5.11
C ASP A 84 6.21 -6.51 4.98
N THR A 85 6.24 -5.33 4.37
CA THR A 85 7.46 -4.52 4.24
C THR A 85 7.96 -4.08 5.62
N ARG A 86 7.07 -3.64 6.51
CA ARG A 86 7.43 -3.19 7.85
C ARG A 86 7.94 -4.33 8.71
N ASP A 87 7.31 -5.50 8.62
CA ASP A 87 7.71 -6.72 9.33
C ASP A 87 9.09 -7.20 8.85
N LYS A 88 9.31 -7.22 7.53
CA LYS A 88 10.62 -7.56 6.93
C LYS A 88 11.71 -6.57 7.34
N LEU A 89 11.43 -5.28 7.27
CA LEU A 89 12.39 -4.24 7.65
C LEU A 89 12.75 -4.32 9.13
N SER A 90 11.77 -4.55 10.01
CA SER A 90 12.03 -4.75 11.43
C SER A 90 12.96 -5.95 11.66
N ALA A 91 12.67 -7.09 11.01
CA ALA A 91 13.50 -8.28 11.13
C ALA A 91 14.93 -8.07 10.59
N GLU A 92 15.08 -7.33 9.50
CA GLU A 92 16.39 -6.99 8.93
C GLU A 92 17.17 -6.04 9.85
N VAL A 93 16.52 -5.03 10.40
CA VAL A 93 17.12 -4.11 11.37
C VAL A 93 17.56 -4.84 12.63
N ASP A 94 16.73 -5.74 13.17
CA ASP A 94 17.07 -6.52 14.36
C ASP A 94 18.25 -7.47 14.10
N LYS A 95 18.29 -8.09 12.92
CA LYS A 95 19.42 -8.93 12.50
C LYS A 95 20.72 -8.13 12.36
N GLU A 96 20.67 -6.98 11.70
CA GLU A 96 21.87 -6.16 11.50
C GLU A 96 22.34 -5.55 12.82
N ARG A 97 21.43 -5.13 13.70
CA ARG A 97 21.75 -4.72 15.08
C ARG A 97 22.46 -5.81 15.86
N SER A 98 21.90 -7.02 15.87
CA SER A 98 22.52 -8.16 16.58
C SER A 98 23.91 -8.48 16.06
N LYS A 99 24.12 -8.40 14.74
CA LYS A 99 25.43 -8.57 14.12
C LYS A 99 26.40 -7.46 14.54
N LEU A 100 25.97 -6.20 14.47
CA LEU A 100 26.77 -5.04 14.84
C LEU A 100 27.17 -5.09 16.32
N ASP A 101 26.25 -5.46 17.20
CA ASP A 101 26.50 -5.63 18.63
C ASP A 101 27.56 -6.72 18.88
N GLY A 102 27.49 -7.83 18.15
CA GLY A 102 28.50 -8.88 18.20
C GLY A 102 29.88 -8.43 17.73
N GLU A 103 29.95 -7.69 16.61
CA GLU A 103 31.20 -7.11 16.10
C GLU A 103 31.78 -6.08 17.07
N LEU A 104 30.92 -5.25 17.68
CA LEU A 104 31.32 -4.25 18.65
C LEU A 104 31.87 -4.90 19.92
N ALA A 105 31.22 -5.94 20.44
CA ALA A 105 31.70 -6.72 21.58
C ALA A 105 33.06 -7.35 21.30
N ALA A 106 33.27 -7.90 20.09
CA ALA A 106 34.56 -8.46 19.68
C ALA A 106 35.66 -7.39 19.61
N LYS A 107 35.35 -6.21 19.05
CA LYS A 107 36.29 -5.08 18.99
C LYS A 107 36.65 -4.57 20.39
N ILE A 108 35.68 -4.46 21.30
CA ILE A 108 35.91 -4.06 22.69
C ILE A 108 36.84 -5.07 23.37
N ALA A 109 36.56 -6.37 23.25
CA ALA A 109 37.42 -7.41 23.84
C ALA A 109 38.85 -7.39 23.27
N GLN A 110 39.02 -7.09 21.98
CA GLN A 110 40.34 -6.94 21.36
C GLN A 110 41.07 -5.68 21.85
N ALA A 111 40.36 -4.56 21.99
CA ALA A 111 40.91 -3.32 22.52
C ALA A 111 41.35 -3.51 23.99
N GLU A 112 40.54 -4.18 24.82
CA GLU A 112 40.88 -4.51 26.20
C GLU A 112 42.15 -5.36 26.29
N LYS A 113 42.28 -6.41 25.46
CA LYS A 113 43.52 -7.21 25.39
C LYS A 113 44.73 -6.38 25.00
N THR A 114 44.57 -5.47 24.04
CA THR A 114 45.64 -4.58 23.59
C THR A 114 46.06 -3.62 24.71
N ILE A 115 45.10 -3.05 25.44
CA ILE A 115 45.34 -2.18 26.60
C ILE A 115 46.07 -2.95 27.72
N GLN A 116 45.64 -4.18 28.03
CA GLN A 116 46.31 -5.02 29.03
C GLN A 116 47.75 -5.37 28.62
N ALA A 117 47.98 -5.70 27.35
CA ALA A 117 49.31 -5.96 26.83
C ALA A 117 50.21 -4.72 26.90
N ALA A 118 49.68 -3.56 26.50
CA ALA A 118 50.40 -2.27 26.58
C ALA A 118 50.73 -1.90 28.03
N ARG A 119 49.78 -2.10 28.96
CA ARG A 119 49.99 -1.89 30.41
C ARG A 119 51.09 -2.79 30.95
N THR A 120 51.05 -4.08 30.61
CA THR A 120 52.06 -5.06 31.05
C THR A 120 53.44 -4.67 30.52
N LYS A 121 53.52 -4.32 29.22
CA LYS A 121 54.77 -3.85 28.60
C LYS A 121 55.31 -2.59 29.28
N ALA A 122 54.46 -1.59 29.51
CA ALA A 122 54.85 -0.37 30.20
C ALA A 122 55.39 -0.65 31.62
N LEU A 123 54.71 -1.51 32.40
CA LEU A 123 55.18 -1.91 33.73
C LEU A 123 56.53 -2.63 33.66
N THR A 124 56.72 -3.55 32.72
CA THR A 124 58.02 -4.23 32.55
C THR A 124 59.14 -3.27 32.14
N SER A 125 58.85 -2.30 31.25
CA SER A 125 59.83 -1.29 30.84
C SER A 125 60.19 -0.34 31.99
N VAL A 126 59.22 0.03 32.83
CA VAL A 126 59.48 0.83 34.05
C VAL A 126 60.37 0.06 35.03
N THR A 127 60.08 -1.21 35.28
CA THR A 127 60.94 -2.03 36.15
C THR A 127 62.35 -2.20 35.59
N ALA A 128 62.49 -2.42 34.28
CA ALA A 128 63.79 -2.52 33.62
C ALA A 128 64.60 -1.21 33.73
N LEU A 129 63.98 -0.07 33.43
CA LEU A 129 64.60 1.25 33.57
C LEU A 129 64.97 1.54 35.03
N ALA A 130 64.10 1.19 35.99
CA ALA A 130 64.39 1.35 37.41
C ALA A 130 65.58 0.50 37.86
N THR A 131 65.70 -0.76 37.38
CA THR A 131 66.87 -1.60 37.66
C THR A 131 68.15 -1.06 37.05
N GLU A 132 68.09 -0.51 35.84
CA GLU A 132 69.25 0.07 35.16
C GLU A 132 69.75 1.32 35.89
N ILE A 133 68.85 2.25 36.21
CA ILE A 133 69.16 3.47 36.96
C ILE A 133 69.69 3.12 38.36
N ALA A 134 69.07 2.16 39.06
CA ALA A 134 69.54 1.73 40.38
C ALA A 134 70.95 1.10 40.31
N ALA A 135 71.22 0.27 39.31
CA ALA A 135 72.55 -0.32 39.10
C ALA A 135 73.61 0.74 38.79
N GLU A 136 73.27 1.76 37.99
CA GLU A 136 74.16 2.86 37.65
C GLU A 136 74.48 3.74 38.88
N ILE A 137 73.47 4.11 39.67
CA ILE A 137 73.65 4.89 40.91
C ILE A 137 74.53 4.12 41.90
N VAL A 138 74.28 2.82 42.12
CA VAL A 138 75.09 2.00 43.04
C VAL A 138 76.51 1.83 42.51
N GLY A 139 76.69 1.66 41.20
CA GLY A 139 78.02 1.60 40.57
C GLY A 139 78.84 2.87 40.77
N GLN A 140 78.20 4.04 40.65
CA GLN A 140 78.86 5.34 40.91
C GLN A 140 79.19 5.55 42.41
N LEU A 141 78.34 5.06 43.32
CA LEU A 141 78.50 5.29 44.77
C LEU A 141 79.45 4.27 45.44
N ALA A 142 79.45 3.01 45.00
CA ALA A 142 80.22 1.92 45.60
C ALA A 142 81.59 1.68 44.95
N GLY A 143 81.92 2.40 43.86
CA GLY A 143 83.22 2.32 43.17
C GLY A 143 83.53 0.94 42.55
N THR A 144 82.54 0.04 42.46
CA THR A 144 82.66 -1.32 41.93
C THR A 144 81.49 -1.65 41.00
N LYS A 145 81.74 -2.41 39.93
CA LYS A 145 80.69 -2.83 38.97
C LYS A 145 79.76 -3.84 39.66
N VAL A 146 78.55 -3.42 40.01
CA VAL A 146 77.49 -4.34 40.44
C VAL A 146 76.98 -5.10 39.22
N SER A 147 76.83 -6.42 39.36
CA SER A 147 76.28 -7.25 38.28
C SER A 147 74.79 -6.96 38.08
N SER A 148 74.33 -6.89 36.83
CA SER A 148 72.92 -6.67 36.49
C SER A 148 71.98 -7.68 37.20
N ALA A 149 72.47 -8.89 37.50
CA ALA A 149 71.72 -9.92 38.21
C ALA A 149 71.46 -9.59 39.69
N ASP A 150 72.38 -8.91 40.38
CA ASP A 150 72.22 -8.55 41.79
C ASP A 150 71.34 -7.31 41.97
N ALA A 151 71.45 -6.35 41.04
CA ALA A 151 70.54 -5.19 40.98
C ALA A 151 69.09 -5.63 40.70
N ALA A 152 68.88 -6.57 39.79
CA ALA A 152 67.55 -7.13 39.51
C ALA A 152 66.93 -7.83 40.72
N LYS A 153 67.72 -8.59 41.50
CA LYS A 153 67.25 -9.24 42.74
C LYS A 153 66.88 -8.23 43.83
N ALA A 154 67.63 -7.14 43.97
CA ALA A 154 67.35 -6.11 44.98
C ALA A 154 66.08 -5.32 44.65
N VAL A 155 65.85 -4.98 43.38
CA VAL A 155 64.62 -4.30 42.94
C VAL A 155 63.41 -5.21 43.06
N ALA A 156 63.53 -6.50 42.71
CA ALA A 156 62.45 -7.48 42.94
C ALA A 156 62.05 -7.56 44.42
N LYS A 157 63.04 -7.63 45.32
CA LYS A 157 62.83 -7.65 46.78
C LYS A 157 62.19 -6.37 47.33
N ALA A 158 62.45 -5.21 46.70
CA ALA A 158 61.84 -3.93 47.06
C ALA A 158 60.42 -3.76 46.51
N GLN A 159 60.09 -4.41 45.39
CA GLN A 159 58.75 -4.40 44.78
C GLN A 159 57.76 -5.40 45.44
N GLY A 160 58.21 -6.20 46.41
CA GLY A 160 57.33 -7.07 47.19
C GLY A 160 56.88 -8.35 46.48
N ASN A 161 57.66 -8.83 45.50
CA ASN A 161 57.57 -10.18 44.94
C ASN A 161 58.77 -11.02 45.38
#